data_AF-A0A6V8CMB4-F1
#
_entry.id   AF-A0A6V8CMB4-F1
#
_cell.length_a   1.000
_cell.length_b   1.000
_cell.length_c   1.000
_cell.angle_alpha   90.00
_cell.angle_beta   90.00
_cell.angle_gamma   90.00
#
_symmetry.space_group_name_H-M   'P 1'
#
loop_
_entity.id
_entity.type
_entity.pdbx_description
1 polymer ?
#
loop_
_entity_poly.entity_id
_entity_poly.type
_entity_poly.pdbx_seq_one_letter_code
_entity_poly.pdbx_strand_id
1 'polypeptide(L)'
;MGETLGRRKNKSKQPPLPPPPMPGLPPPPGAPPLPPMPADSSVMPPLPTPPLPLPETPALASDSLPSAPPPPSPTLAKATDEEDATSGDQYSGLYAKRSGKSLQQIYGHIDRLGSGEVGSLLERYADRFGHELDRDIIVMRKDERSEKLAGLRDAPTVELVGDASAPEITDNENDALKDELTLVENELRKLKAQYQSAKQEGDKETLRSMRPHLESLMAERKEIKAILSGETSIDEAVASKSSPEEQIISTAETAEDSELFTKFVGIVDELLGNHLPEEVLSSFMESNEFDIYRDVASNPQSSSKEDRSVFFVIVDSQLGNMPESAISNFLQSEQFATYEQIGELYS
;
A
#
# COMPACT_ATOMS: atom_id res chain seq x y z
N MET A 1 79.07 -30.27 -3.50
CA MET A 1 79.51 -28.88 -3.27
C MET A 1 78.76 -27.99 -4.26
N GLY A 2 78.27 -26.83 -3.80
CA GLY A 2 77.44 -25.89 -4.56
C GLY A 2 75.94 -26.21 -4.46
N GLU A 3 74.99 -25.33 -4.17
CA GLU A 3 74.92 -23.86 -4.25
C GLU A 3 73.88 -23.30 -3.25
N THR A 4 73.77 -21.98 -3.21
CA THR A 4 73.58 -21.12 -2.04
C THR A 4 72.15 -20.69 -1.72
N LEU A 5 71.93 -20.48 -0.42
CA LEU A 5 70.80 -19.83 0.24
C LEU A 5 70.59 -18.36 -0.19
N GLY A 6 69.35 -17.99 -0.50
CA GLY A 6 68.90 -16.61 -0.64
C GLY A 6 67.96 -16.20 0.50
N ARG A 7 68.52 -15.64 1.60
CA ARG A 7 67.76 -14.93 2.65
C ARG A 7 67.41 -13.51 2.19
N ARG A 8 66.14 -13.13 2.20
CA ARG A 8 65.70 -11.73 2.10
C ARG A 8 65.48 -11.12 3.49
N LYS A 9 65.73 -9.81 3.54
CA LYS A 9 66.16 -8.98 4.67
C LYS A 9 64.97 -8.26 5.31
N ASN A 10 64.86 -8.32 6.64
CA ASN A 10 63.92 -7.56 7.45
C ASN A 10 64.23 -6.05 7.40
N LYS A 11 63.19 -5.21 7.30
CA LYS A 11 63.26 -3.75 7.50
C LYS A 11 62.22 -3.37 8.56
N SER A 12 62.69 -3.15 9.77
CA SER A 12 61.94 -2.54 10.87
C SER A 12 61.68 -1.06 10.57
N LYS A 13 60.45 -0.60 10.81
CA LYS A 13 60.08 0.83 10.81
C LYS A 13 60.06 1.33 12.26
N GLN A 14 60.80 2.40 12.52
CA GLN A 14 60.77 3.17 13.77
C GLN A 14 59.58 4.15 13.81
N PRO A 15 59.14 4.59 15.01
CA PRO A 15 58.08 5.58 15.16
C PRO A 15 58.61 7.03 14.96
N PRO A 16 57.75 8.01 14.59
CA PRO A 16 58.17 9.38 14.34
C PRO A 16 58.29 10.23 15.62
N LEU A 17 59.27 11.13 15.63
CA LEU A 17 59.52 12.19 16.64
C LEU A 17 58.82 13.51 16.24
N PRO A 18 58.50 14.41 17.19
CA PRO A 18 57.83 15.70 16.93
C PRO A 18 58.83 16.84 16.62
N PRO A 19 58.44 17.90 15.88
CA PRO A 19 59.25 19.12 15.73
C PRO A 19 58.94 20.24 16.76
N PRO A 20 59.92 21.15 17.04
CA PRO A 20 59.95 22.14 18.14
C PRO A 20 59.43 23.57 17.75
N PRO A 21 59.40 24.58 18.68
CA PRO A 21 58.66 25.85 18.52
C PRO A 21 59.50 26.99 17.92
N MET A 22 58.85 28.05 17.42
CA MET A 22 59.52 29.33 17.07
C MET A 22 58.78 30.59 17.59
N PRO A 23 59.49 31.69 17.97
CA PRO A 23 58.93 32.90 18.63
C PRO A 23 58.98 34.23 17.81
N GLY A 24 58.00 35.15 18.06
CA GLY A 24 57.95 36.65 17.99
C GLY A 24 58.31 37.39 16.67
N LEU A 25 57.57 38.38 16.11
CA LEU A 25 57.14 39.74 16.54
C LEU A 25 56.45 40.48 15.32
N PRO A 26 55.94 41.75 15.30
CA PRO A 26 55.03 42.59 16.15
C PRO A 26 53.72 43.09 15.41
N PRO A 27 52.81 43.91 16.03
CA PRO A 27 51.44 44.24 15.55
C PRO A 27 51.31 45.67 14.92
N PRO A 28 50.17 46.13 14.32
CA PRO A 28 49.00 46.74 15.04
C PRO A 28 47.64 46.65 14.25
N PRO A 29 46.63 47.54 14.39
CA PRO A 29 45.44 47.41 15.25
C PRO A 29 44.08 47.48 14.50
N GLY A 30 42.96 47.18 15.17
CA GLY A 30 41.62 47.62 14.72
C GLY A 30 40.44 46.71 15.12
N ALA A 31 39.77 47.03 16.22
CA ALA A 31 38.38 46.61 16.50
C ALA A 31 37.40 47.56 15.75
N PRO A 32 36.10 47.25 15.49
CA PRO A 32 35.07 46.74 16.43
C PRO A 32 33.99 45.83 15.76
N PRO A 33 32.78 45.66 16.30
CA PRO A 33 32.36 45.17 17.63
C PRO A 33 31.59 43.83 17.54
N LEU A 34 31.36 43.20 18.70
CA LEU A 34 30.51 42.01 18.87
C LEU A 34 29.01 42.36 18.76
N PRO A 35 28.17 41.50 18.16
CA PRO A 35 26.71 41.61 18.23
C PRO A 35 26.16 41.12 19.58
N PRO A 36 25.01 41.67 20.05
CA PRO A 36 24.45 41.41 21.37
C PRO A 36 23.63 40.11 21.44
N MET A 37 23.49 39.59 22.66
CA MET A 37 22.65 38.43 23.01
C MET A 37 21.15 38.71 22.74
N PRO A 38 20.34 37.71 22.35
CA PRO A 38 18.90 37.86 22.32
C PRO A 38 18.32 37.58 23.73
N ALA A 39 17.57 38.56 24.24
CA ALA A 39 16.67 38.36 25.37
C ALA A 39 15.28 37.93 24.86
N ASP A 40 14.68 37.09 25.67
CA ASP A 40 13.34 36.51 25.66
C ASP A 40 12.21 37.39 25.08
N SER A 41 11.35 36.79 24.25
CA SER A 41 9.99 37.24 23.96
C SER A 41 9.20 36.11 23.28
N SER A 42 8.35 35.47 24.08
CA SER A 42 7.35 34.48 23.70
C SER A 42 6.33 35.03 22.70
N VAL A 43 6.17 34.44 21.52
CA VAL A 43 4.92 34.48 20.74
C VAL A 43 4.80 33.22 19.85
N MET A 44 3.60 32.65 19.84
CA MET A 44 3.14 31.45 19.12
C MET A 44 3.39 31.48 17.60
N PRO A 45 3.44 30.31 16.92
CA PRO A 45 3.54 30.26 15.45
C PRO A 45 2.18 30.60 14.78
N PRO A 46 2.15 31.41 13.71
CA PRO A 46 0.92 31.72 12.98
C PRO A 46 0.65 30.74 11.83
N LEU A 47 -0.65 30.55 11.59
CA LEU A 47 -1.28 29.81 10.49
C LEU A 47 -1.05 30.50 9.13
N PRO A 48 -0.87 29.76 8.02
CA PRO A 48 -0.72 30.37 6.69
C PRO A 48 -2.05 30.89 6.13
N THR A 49 -2.02 32.11 5.59
CA THR A 49 -3.13 32.80 4.91
C THR A 49 -3.03 32.67 3.38
N PRO A 50 -4.16 32.80 2.64
CA PRO A 50 -4.27 32.55 1.20
C PRO A 50 -3.91 33.79 0.35
N PRO A 51 -3.60 33.65 -0.96
CA PRO A 51 -3.37 34.80 -1.84
C PRO A 51 -4.65 35.30 -2.51
N LEU A 52 -4.85 36.62 -2.49
CA LEU A 52 -5.86 37.42 -3.23
C LEU A 52 -5.22 38.01 -4.53
N PRO A 53 -5.93 38.73 -5.44
CA PRO A 53 -6.02 38.38 -6.86
C PRO A 53 -5.43 39.47 -7.79
N LEU A 54 -5.37 39.19 -9.10
CA LEU A 54 -5.04 40.17 -10.15
C LEU A 54 -6.31 40.63 -10.88
N PRO A 55 -6.40 41.90 -11.34
CA PRO A 55 -7.63 42.51 -11.86
C PRO A 55 -7.89 42.28 -13.37
N GLU A 56 -9.16 42.46 -13.72
CA GLU A 56 -9.89 42.09 -14.95
C GLU A 56 -9.79 43.11 -16.10
N THR A 57 -10.12 42.68 -17.33
CA THR A 57 -10.97 43.38 -18.34
C THR A 57 -11.25 42.44 -19.54
N PRO A 58 -12.36 42.62 -20.31
CA PRO A 58 -13.37 41.56 -20.44
C PRO A 58 -13.82 41.15 -21.87
N ALA A 59 -14.52 40.01 -21.89
CA ALA A 59 -15.65 39.56 -22.74
C ALA A 59 -15.41 39.10 -24.20
N LEU A 60 -15.65 37.80 -24.46
CA LEU A 60 -16.87 37.27 -25.13
C LEU A 60 -16.78 35.74 -25.36
N ALA A 61 -17.78 35.02 -24.81
CA ALA A 61 -18.48 33.81 -25.29
C ALA A 61 -17.74 32.52 -25.75
N SER A 62 -18.03 31.43 -25.02
CA SER A 62 -18.33 30.04 -25.45
C SER A 62 -17.40 29.32 -26.46
N ASP A 63 -16.67 28.29 -26.01
CA ASP A 63 -16.76 26.94 -26.61
C ASP A 63 -16.14 25.86 -25.71
N SER A 64 -16.58 24.62 -25.94
CA SER A 64 -16.47 23.43 -25.09
C SER A 64 -15.09 22.76 -25.09
N LEU A 65 -14.68 22.18 -23.95
CA LEU A 65 -13.51 21.28 -23.84
C LEU A 65 -13.87 19.86 -24.32
N PRO A 66 -13.10 19.20 -25.20
CA PRO A 66 -13.24 17.77 -25.41
C PRO A 66 -12.38 16.96 -24.42
N SER A 67 -13.08 16.03 -23.76
CA SER A 67 -12.55 14.92 -22.95
C SER A 67 -11.86 13.87 -23.83
N ALA A 68 -10.78 13.28 -23.29
CA ALA A 68 -9.98 12.25 -23.93
C ALA A 68 -10.61 10.84 -23.75
N PRO A 69 -10.85 10.06 -24.82
CA PRO A 69 -11.32 8.68 -24.71
C PRO A 69 -10.22 7.60 -24.83
N PRO A 70 -10.51 6.38 -24.28
CA PRO A 70 -9.58 5.28 -23.97
C PRO A 70 -9.25 4.35 -25.17
N PRO A 71 -8.30 3.39 -25.02
CA PRO A 71 -7.87 2.51 -26.10
C PRO A 71 -8.80 1.28 -26.27
N PRO A 72 -9.21 0.92 -27.50
CA PRO A 72 -9.83 -0.37 -27.76
C PRO A 72 -8.86 -1.39 -28.40
N SER A 73 -8.90 -2.60 -27.83
CA SER A 73 -8.32 -3.85 -28.33
C SER A 73 -8.94 -4.31 -29.67
N PRO A 74 -8.27 -5.19 -30.45
CA PRO A 74 -8.63 -5.45 -31.84
C PRO A 74 -9.44 -6.74 -31.99
N THR A 75 -10.70 -6.67 -32.46
CA THR A 75 -11.35 -7.82 -33.10
C THR A 75 -12.38 -7.41 -34.17
N LEU A 76 -12.01 -7.72 -35.42
CA LEU A 76 -12.83 -8.24 -36.53
C LEU A 76 -14.18 -7.57 -36.87
N ALA A 77 -14.25 -6.84 -38.00
CA ALA A 77 -15.35 -6.95 -38.96
C ALA A 77 -15.04 -6.30 -40.32
N LYS A 78 -14.83 -7.17 -41.31
CA LYS A 78 -15.41 -7.18 -42.67
C LYS A 78 -15.51 -5.88 -43.49
N ALA A 79 -14.73 -5.87 -44.57
CA ALA A 79 -14.79 -4.95 -45.69
C ALA A 79 -15.90 -5.29 -46.71
N THR A 80 -16.44 -4.23 -47.30
CA THR A 80 -16.95 -4.06 -48.69
C THR A 80 -17.09 -2.54 -48.85
N ASP A 81 -16.65 -1.85 -49.89
CA ASP A 81 -15.86 -2.15 -51.09
C ASP A 81 -15.34 -0.76 -51.57
N GLU A 82 -14.40 -0.78 -52.50
CA GLU A 82 -13.99 0.28 -53.42
C GLU A 82 -12.68 1.04 -53.16
N GLU A 83 -12.02 1.23 -54.29
CA GLU A 83 -10.58 1.18 -54.54
C GLU A 83 -9.90 2.56 -54.42
N ASP A 84 -8.66 2.60 -53.93
CA ASP A 84 -7.56 3.30 -54.62
C ASP A 84 -6.20 2.80 -54.09
N ALA A 85 -5.36 2.31 -55.00
CA ALA A 85 -4.13 1.59 -54.69
C ALA A 85 -2.90 2.35 -55.21
N THR A 86 -2.41 3.39 -54.52
CA THR A 86 -1.12 4.03 -54.88
C THR A 86 -0.35 4.69 -53.72
N SER A 87 -0.15 4.05 -52.56
CA SER A 87 0.72 4.65 -51.51
C SER A 87 1.62 3.69 -50.69
N GLY A 88 1.57 2.37 -50.93
CA GLY A 88 2.39 1.39 -50.21
C GLY A 88 3.87 1.31 -50.63
N ASP A 89 4.25 1.93 -51.74
CA ASP A 89 5.56 1.71 -52.38
C ASP A 89 6.65 2.71 -51.93
N GLN A 90 6.26 3.85 -51.36
CA GLN A 90 7.20 4.93 -51.01
C GLN A 90 7.99 4.66 -49.71
N TYR A 91 7.40 3.93 -48.74
CA TYR A 91 8.03 3.69 -47.43
C TYR A 91 8.81 2.36 -47.38
N SER A 92 8.33 1.34 -48.10
CA SER A 92 8.98 0.02 -48.19
C SER A 92 10.29 0.07 -48.99
N GLY A 93 10.39 0.97 -49.96
CA GLY A 93 11.62 1.23 -50.74
C GLY A 93 12.78 1.77 -49.90
N LEU A 94 12.52 2.36 -48.73
CA LEU A 94 13.57 2.88 -47.86
C LEU A 94 14.41 1.77 -47.20
N TYR A 95 13.81 0.59 -46.98
CA TYR A 95 14.44 -0.61 -46.43
C TYR A 95 14.69 -1.70 -47.47
N ALA A 96 14.37 -1.44 -48.74
CA ALA A 96 14.75 -2.34 -49.83
C ALA A 96 16.27 -2.58 -49.76
N LYS A 97 16.69 -3.85 -49.93
CA LYS A 97 18.08 -4.30 -49.83
C LYS A 97 18.93 -3.65 -50.93
N ARG A 98 19.34 -2.39 -50.75
CA ARG A 98 20.20 -1.65 -51.69
C ARG A 98 21.62 -2.20 -51.70
N SER A 99 21.97 -2.99 -50.69
CA SER A 99 23.23 -3.71 -50.62
C SER A 99 23.02 -5.13 -51.15
N GLY A 100 23.63 -5.45 -52.29
CA GLY A 100 23.73 -6.82 -52.82
C GLY A 100 24.65 -7.75 -52.00
N LYS A 101 25.16 -7.28 -50.86
CA LYS A 101 26.00 -8.06 -49.95
C LYS A 101 25.11 -8.73 -48.90
N SER A 102 25.40 -9.98 -48.55
CA SER A 102 24.60 -10.70 -47.55
C SER A 102 24.64 -9.98 -46.21
N LEU A 103 23.61 -10.15 -45.38
CA LEU A 103 23.54 -9.54 -44.04
C LEU A 103 24.79 -9.87 -43.21
N GLN A 104 25.29 -11.10 -43.33
CA GLN A 104 26.51 -11.56 -42.67
C GLN A 104 27.78 -10.86 -43.20
N GLN A 105 27.87 -10.58 -44.50
CA GLN A 105 28.94 -9.76 -45.07
C GLN A 105 28.85 -8.30 -44.62
N ILE A 106 27.65 -7.74 -44.52
CA ILE A 106 27.45 -6.36 -44.03
C ILE A 106 27.96 -6.25 -42.60
N TYR A 107 27.58 -7.17 -41.70
CA TYR A 107 28.11 -7.22 -40.34
C TYR A 107 29.63 -7.36 -40.30
N GLY A 108 30.21 -8.27 -41.09
CA GLY A 108 31.67 -8.43 -41.16
C GLY A 108 32.41 -7.21 -41.76
N HIS A 109 31.78 -6.48 -42.68
CA HIS A 109 32.34 -5.23 -43.21
C HIS A 109 32.23 -4.08 -42.21
N ILE A 110 31.11 -3.97 -41.48
CA ILE A 110 30.95 -2.96 -40.41
C ILE A 110 31.98 -3.22 -39.31
N ASP A 111 32.24 -4.49 -38.99
CA ASP A 111 33.25 -4.89 -38.02
C ASP A 111 34.67 -4.47 -38.43
N ARG A 112 34.98 -4.56 -39.73
CA ARG A 112 36.28 -4.15 -40.31
C ARG A 112 36.43 -2.64 -40.49
N LEU A 113 35.33 -1.92 -40.71
CA LEU A 113 35.30 -0.46 -40.89
C LEU A 113 35.43 0.28 -39.56
N GLY A 114 35.03 -0.35 -38.44
CA GLY A 114 35.24 0.16 -37.09
C GLY A 114 36.70 0.01 -36.65
N SER A 115 37.58 0.83 -37.23
CA SER A 115 39.02 0.85 -37.03
C SER A 115 39.46 0.65 -35.57
N GLY A 116 40.22 -0.43 -35.34
CA GLY A 116 41.11 -0.61 -34.18
C GLY A 116 40.58 -1.52 -33.07
N GLU A 117 41.01 -2.78 -33.08
CA GLU A 117 41.32 -3.58 -31.88
C GLU A 117 40.28 -3.66 -30.75
N VAL A 118 38.97 -3.73 -31.03
CA VAL A 118 37.99 -4.04 -29.97
C VAL A 118 36.87 -4.96 -30.46
N GLY A 119 37.22 -6.16 -30.94
CA GLY A 119 36.24 -7.24 -31.19
C GLY A 119 35.07 -6.92 -32.13
N SER A 120 34.14 -7.88 -32.20
CA SER A 120 32.91 -7.79 -32.99
C SER A 120 32.08 -6.57 -32.55
N LEU A 121 31.41 -5.90 -33.49
CA LEU A 121 30.36 -4.92 -33.20
C LEU A 121 29.41 -5.42 -32.09
N LEU A 122 29.03 -6.70 -32.12
CA LEU A 122 28.13 -7.32 -31.14
C LEU A 122 28.72 -7.35 -29.72
N GLU A 123 30.03 -7.58 -29.60
CA GLU A 123 30.78 -7.61 -28.33
C GLU A 123 30.81 -6.22 -27.68
N ARG A 124 31.01 -5.16 -28.48
CA ARG A 124 31.03 -3.77 -28.00
C ARG A 124 29.66 -3.28 -27.50
N TYR A 125 28.58 -3.81 -28.07
CA TYR A 125 27.23 -3.50 -27.61
C TYR A 125 26.75 -4.41 -26.48
N ALA A 126 27.31 -5.62 -26.32
CA ALA A 126 26.95 -6.54 -25.25
C ALA A 126 27.09 -5.90 -23.86
N ASP A 127 28.19 -5.18 -23.63
CA ASP A 127 28.46 -4.53 -22.34
C ASP A 127 27.72 -3.19 -22.16
N ARG A 128 27.32 -2.55 -23.26
CA ARG A 128 26.53 -1.32 -23.24
C ARG A 128 25.09 -1.54 -22.75
N PHE A 129 24.61 -2.78 -22.77
CA PHE A 129 23.34 -3.18 -22.13
C PHE A 129 23.49 -3.48 -20.63
N GLY A 130 24.65 -3.15 -20.02
CA GLY A 130 24.83 -3.13 -18.57
C GLY A 130 24.76 -4.49 -17.90
N HIS A 131 24.96 -5.60 -18.63
CA HIS A 131 24.84 -6.94 -18.05
C HIS A 131 26.02 -7.29 -17.13
N GLU A 132 27.22 -6.78 -17.37
CA GLU A 132 28.36 -6.90 -16.44
C GLU A 132 28.12 -6.06 -15.18
N LEU A 133 27.73 -4.79 -15.35
CA LEU A 133 27.35 -3.91 -14.25
C LEU A 133 26.20 -4.50 -13.41
N ASP A 134 25.17 -5.06 -14.05
CA ASP A 134 24.03 -5.65 -13.34
C ASP A 134 24.44 -6.93 -12.59
N ARG A 135 25.32 -7.75 -13.17
CA ARG A 135 25.93 -8.90 -12.47
C ARG A 135 26.71 -8.42 -11.24
N ASP A 136 27.54 -7.41 -11.39
CA ASP A 136 28.35 -6.86 -10.29
C ASP A 136 27.47 -6.21 -9.22
N ILE A 137 26.42 -5.50 -9.62
CA ILE A 137 25.41 -4.93 -8.71
C ILE A 137 24.69 -6.05 -7.93
N ILE A 138 24.34 -7.16 -8.58
CA ILE A 138 23.70 -8.30 -7.92
C ILE A 138 24.64 -8.93 -6.89
N VAL A 139 25.93 -9.10 -7.22
CA VAL A 139 26.93 -9.62 -6.29
C VAL A 139 27.13 -8.65 -5.12
N MET A 140 27.33 -7.36 -5.39
CA MET A 140 27.48 -6.35 -4.33
C MET A 140 26.26 -6.30 -3.40
N ARG A 141 25.03 -6.29 -3.93
CA ARG A 141 23.81 -6.32 -3.12
C ARG A 141 23.66 -7.60 -2.31
N LYS A 142 24.13 -8.73 -2.84
CA LYS A 142 24.12 -10.02 -2.13
C LYS A 142 25.13 -10.00 -0.98
N ASP A 143 26.32 -9.46 -1.23
CA ASP A 143 27.39 -9.34 -0.24
C ASP A 143 26.97 -8.37 0.88
N GLU A 144 26.41 -7.21 0.55
CA GLU A 144 25.86 -6.25 1.54
C GLU A 144 24.77 -6.88 2.42
N ARG A 145 23.87 -7.69 1.85
CA ARG A 145 22.87 -8.42 2.64
C ARG A 145 23.51 -9.45 3.55
N SER A 146 24.52 -10.18 3.05
CA SER A 146 25.23 -11.17 3.84
C SER A 146 26.04 -10.55 4.97
N GLU A 147 26.65 -9.38 4.75
CA GLU A 147 27.40 -8.63 5.75
C GLU A 147 26.47 -8.08 6.84
N LYS A 148 25.31 -7.55 6.46
CA LYS A 148 24.27 -7.15 7.43
C LYS A 148 23.79 -8.32 8.28
N LEU A 149 23.54 -9.48 7.66
CA LEU A 149 23.16 -10.71 8.37
C LEU A 149 24.28 -11.18 9.31
N ALA A 150 25.54 -11.13 8.89
CA ALA A 150 26.68 -11.47 9.74
C ALA A 150 26.82 -10.48 10.91
N GLY A 151 26.64 -9.18 10.66
CA GLY A 151 26.68 -8.15 11.70
C GLY A 151 25.57 -8.32 12.74
N LEU A 152 24.36 -8.72 12.33
CA LEU A 152 23.29 -9.06 13.28
C LEU A 152 23.61 -10.32 14.09
N ARG A 153 24.33 -11.29 13.51
CA ARG A 153 24.69 -12.55 14.18
C ARG A 153 25.82 -12.39 15.19
N ASP A 154 26.80 -11.53 14.88
CA ASP A 154 27.97 -11.28 15.73
C ASP A 154 27.74 -10.13 16.72
N ALA A 155 26.62 -9.41 16.61
CA ALA A 155 26.23 -8.42 17.60
C ALA A 155 25.92 -9.11 18.94
N PRO A 156 26.48 -8.62 20.06
CA PRO A 156 26.18 -9.16 21.38
C PRO A 156 24.70 -8.92 21.70
N THR A 157 23.95 -10.01 21.89
CA THR A 157 22.55 -9.96 22.33
C THR A 157 22.51 -9.38 23.75
N VAL A 158 21.79 -8.26 23.92
CA VAL A 158 21.52 -7.69 25.24
C VAL A 158 20.17 -8.21 25.69
N GLU A 159 20.17 -9.18 26.60
CA GLU A 159 18.97 -9.58 27.33
C GLU A 159 18.64 -8.47 28.34
N LEU A 160 17.47 -7.85 28.20
CA LEU A 160 16.95 -6.95 29.22
C LEU A 160 16.50 -7.80 30.41
N VAL A 161 17.24 -7.73 31.52
CA VAL A 161 16.78 -8.23 32.82
C VAL A 161 15.63 -7.33 33.30
N GLY A 162 14.45 -7.58 32.76
CA GLY A 162 13.18 -6.96 33.15
C GLY A 162 12.23 -8.05 33.61
N ASP A 163 11.91 -8.01 34.91
CA ASP A 163 10.87 -8.72 35.65
C ASP A 163 10.37 -10.08 35.11
N ALA A 164 10.79 -11.16 35.80
CA ALA A 164 10.43 -12.55 35.53
C ALA A 164 8.97 -12.86 35.90
N SER A 165 8.01 -12.26 35.20
CA SER A 165 6.58 -12.62 35.32
C SER A 165 5.81 -12.60 34.00
N ALA A 166 6.47 -12.49 32.85
CA ALA A 166 5.90 -12.92 31.57
C ALA A 166 6.41 -14.34 31.29
N PRO A 167 5.55 -15.35 31.07
CA PRO A 167 6.01 -16.67 30.66
C PRO A 167 6.64 -16.53 29.27
N GLU A 168 7.98 -16.53 29.19
CA GLU A 168 8.67 -16.68 27.92
C GLU A 168 8.29 -18.04 27.33
N ILE A 169 7.66 -18.00 26.15
CA ILE A 169 7.35 -19.19 25.36
C ILE A 169 8.66 -19.91 25.08
N THR A 170 8.77 -21.16 25.50
CA THR A 170 9.98 -21.95 25.29
C THR A 170 10.22 -22.19 23.79
N ASP A 171 11.48 -22.37 23.38
CA ASP A 171 11.81 -22.67 21.97
C ASP A 171 11.00 -23.86 21.42
N ASN A 172 10.74 -24.86 22.26
CA ASN A 172 9.94 -26.04 21.90
C ASN A 172 8.46 -25.70 21.65
N GLU A 173 7.87 -24.81 22.46
CA GLU A 173 6.49 -24.35 22.27
C GLU A 173 6.39 -23.46 21.03
N ASN A 174 7.42 -22.64 20.76
CA ASN A 174 7.48 -21.83 19.55
C ASN A 174 7.53 -22.70 18.29
N ASP A 175 8.31 -23.78 18.28
CA ASP A 175 8.35 -24.73 17.17
C ASP A 175 7.06 -25.52 17.01
N ALA A 176 6.40 -25.92 18.12
CA ALA A 176 5.09 -26.55 18.07
C ALA A 176 4.01 -25.62 17.46
N LEU A 177 4.02 -24.35 17.85
CA LEU A 177 3.11 -23.32 17.30
C LEU A 177 3.37 -23.05 15.81
N LYS A 178 4.63 -23.12 15.36
CA LYS A 178 4.95 -23.04 13.92
C LYS A 178 4.40 -24.23 13.15
N ASP A 179 4.56 -25.44 13.70
CA ASP A 179 4.01 -26.64 13.06
C ASP A 179 2.49 -26.54 12.96
N GLU A 180 1.81 -26.12 14.04
CA GLU A 180 0.36 -25.87 14.07
C GLU A 180 -0.05 -24.80 13.03
N LEU A 181 0.68 -23.69 12.97
CA LEU A 181 0.46 -22.64 11.96
C LEU A 181 0.54 -23.20 10.53
N THR A 182 1.51 -24.07 10.24
CA THR A 182 1.63 -24.66 8.90
C THR A 182 0.46 -25.59 8.56
N LEU A 183 -0.07 -26.33 9.54
CA LEU A 183 -1.25 -27.18 9.36
C LEU A 183 -2.47 -26.32 9.03
N VAL A 184 -2.75 -25.30 9.85
CA VAL A 184 -3.86 -24.36 9.64
C VAL A 184 -3.76 -23.66 8.28
N GLU A 185 -2.56 -23.22 7.87
CA GLU A 185 -2.35 -22.59 6.56
C GLU A 185 -2.59 -23.53 5.38
N ASN A 186 -2.22 -24.80 5.51
CA ASN A 186 -2.48 -25.82 4.48
C ASN A 186 -3.97 -26.12 4.36
N GLU A 187 -4.68 -26.20 5.49
CA GLU A 187 -6.13 -26.37 5.51
C GLU A 187 -6.83 -25.17 4.89
N LEU A 188 -6.48 -23.94 5.29
CA LEU A 188 -7.00 -22.70 4.68
C LEU A 188 -6.77 -22.67 3.16
N ARG A 189 -5.60 -23.10 2.68
CA ARG A 189 -5.32 -23.15 1.24
C ARG A 189 -6.24 -24.14 0.51
N LYS A 190 -6.45 -25.33 1.08
CA LYS A 190 -7.35 -26.35 0.54
C LYS A 190 -8.81 -25.88 0.57
N LEU A 191 -9.27 -25.36 1.69
CA LEU A 191 -10.65 -24.91 1.90
C LEU A 191 -10.98 -23.70 1.03
N LYS A 192 -10.03 -22.76 0.87
CA LYS A 192 -10.18 -21.61 -0.03
C LYS A 192 -10.29 -22.04 -1.49
N ALA A 193 -9.52 -23.04 -1.92
CA ALA A 193 -9.65 -23.59 -3.27
C ALA A 193 -11.04 -24.23 -3.49
N GLN A 194 -11.55 -24.98 -2.51
CA GLN A 194 -12.89 -25.58 -2.58
C GLN A 194 -14.01 -24.54 -2.53
N TYR A 195 -13.85 -23.48 -1.72
CA TYR A 195 -14.78 -22.35 -1.70
C TYR A 195 -14.84 -21.64 -3.06
N GLN A 196 -13.69 -21.46 -3.71
CA GLN A 196 -13.64 -20.87 -5.05
C GLN A 196 -14.30 -21.75 -6.10
N SER A 197 -14.12 -23.07 -6.06
CA SER A 197 -14.82 -23.98 -6.97
C SER A 197 -16.33 -23.98 -6.72
N ALA A 198 -16.78 -24.06 -5.47
CA ALA A 198 -18.20 -23.98 -5.11
C ALA A 198 -18.83 -22.64 -5.54
N LYS A 199 -18.06 -21.54 -5.45
CA LYS A 199 -18.47 -20.22 -5.93
C LYS A 199 -18.64 -20.18 -7.45
N GLN A 200 -17.78 -20.85 -8.20
CA GLN A 200 -17.89 -20.96 -9.66
C GLN A 200 -19.06 -21.85 -10.07
N GLU A 201 -19.32 -22.92 -9.32
CA GLU A 201 -20.43 -23.85 -9.55
C GLU A 201 -21.79 -23.31 -9.07
N GLY A 202 -21.78 -22.23 -8.28
CA GLY A 202 -22.98 -21.58 -7.77
C GLY A 202 -23.68 -22.34 -6.64
N ASP A 203 -22.97 -23.28 -6.01
CA ASP A 203 -23.51 -24.12 -4.95
C ASP A 203 -23.58 -23.34 -3.62
N LYS A 204 -24.75 -22.76 -3.37
CA LYS A 204 -25.00 -21.91 -2.20
C LYS A 204 -24.98 -22.68 -0.89
N GLU A 205 -25.26 -23.99 -0.91
CA GLU A 205 -25.33 -24.81 0.30
C GLU A 205 -23.94 -25.09 0.85
N THR A 206 -23.01 -25.51 -0.02
CA THR A 206 -21.60 -25.69 0.34
C THR A 206 -20.91 -24.38 0.72
N LEU A 207 -21.25 -23.27 0.05
CA LEU A 207 -20.73 -21.95 0.47
C LEU A 207 -21.23 -21.51 1.85
N ARG A 208 -22.44 -21.89 2.25
CA ARG A 208 -22.97 -21.58 3.59
C ARG A 208 -22.28 -22.41 4.66
N SER A 209 -22.00 -23.69 4.41
CA SER A 209 -21.30 -24.54 5.37
C SER A 209 -19.80 -24.23 5.50
N MET A 210 -19.16 -23.78 4.41
CA MET A 210 -17.71 -23.52 4.40
C MET A 210 -17.30 -22.19 5.03
N ARG A 211 -18.15 -21.16 4.97
CA ARG A 211 -17.88 -19.84 5.56
C ARG A 211 -17.47 -19.89 7.03
N PRO A 212 -18.27 -20.47 7.95
CA PRO A 212 -17.92 -20.49 9.37
C PRO A 212 -16.65 -21.30 9.64
N HIS A 213 -16.42 -22.38 8.88
CA HIS A 213 -15.21 -23.18 9.03
C HIS A 213 -13.95 -22.43 8.60
N LEU A 214 -14.02 -21.67 7.51
CA LEU A 214 -12.91 -20.85 7.02
C LEU A 214 -12.60 -19.72 8.01
N GLU A 215 -13.64 -19.08 8.55
CA GLU A 215 -13.51 -18.02 9.55
C GLU A 215 -12.86 -18.53 10.85
N SER A 216 -13.28 -19.70 11.34
CA SER A 216 -12.65 -20.35 12.48
C SER A 216 -11.15 -20.58 12.27
N LEU A 217 -10.74 -21.11 11.12
CA LEU A 217 -9.33 -21.34 10.80
C LEU A 217 -8.55 -20.03 10.63
N MET A 218 -9.19 -18.97 10.14
CA MET A 218 -8.56 -17.65 10.03
C MET A 218 -8.34 -17.01 11.40
N ALA A 219 -9.27 -17.18 12.33
CA ALA A 219 -9.14 -16.73 13.71
C ALA A 219 -8.00 -17.47 14.42
N GLU A 220 -7.95 -18.80 14.31
CA GLU A 220 -6.86 -19.62 14.85
C GLU A 220 -5.49 -19.22 14.29
N ARG A 221 -5.40 -19.02 12.96
CA ARG A 221 -4.17 -18.52 12.32
C ARG A 221 -3.73 -17.17 12.88
N LYS A 222 -4.69 -16.25 13.09
CA LYS A 222 -4.41 -14.90 13.62
C LYS A 222 -3.89 -15.01 15.06
N GLU A 223 -4.53 -15.84 15.88
CA GLU A 223 -4.15 -16.10 17.26
C GLU A 223 -2.74 -16.71 17.36
N ILE A 224 -2.46 -17.81 16.64
CA ILE A 224 -1.14 -18.44 16.64
C ILE A 224 -0.06 -17.45 16.18
N LYS A 225 -0.36 -16.62 15.17
CA LYS A 225 0.58 -15.62 14.69
C LYS A 225 0.83 -14.50 15.70
N ALA A 226 -0.20 -14.07 16.42
CA ALA A 226 -0.10 -13.06 17.49
C ALA A 226 0.75 -13.58 18.66
N ILE A 227 0.57 -14.86 19.02
CA ILE A 227 1.42 -15.55 20.01
C ILE A 227 2.87 -15.62 19.51
N LEU A 228 3.09 -16.01 18.25
CA LEU A 228 4.43 -16.14 17.68
C LEU A 228 5.17 -14.79 17.56
N SER A 229 4.44 -13.68 17.38
CA SER A 229 5.00 -12.32 17.35
C SER A 229 5.16 -11.68 18.72
N GLY A 230 4.71 -12.35 19.79
CA GLY A 230 4.71 -11.81 21.15
C GLY A 230 3.69 -10.69 21.39
N GLU A 231 2.64 -10.61 20.56
CA GLU A 231 1.54 -9.65 20.72
C GLU A 231 0.51 -10.13 21.75
N THR A 232 0.33 -11.45 21.86
CA THR A 232 -0.55 -12.09 22.85
C THR A 232 0.19 -13.20 23.58
N SER A 233 -0.09 -13.38 24.88
CA SER A 233 0.49 -14.48 25.65
C SER A 233 -0.34 -15.76 25.49
N ILE A 234 0.28 -16.94 25.64
CA ILE A 234 -0.43 -18.23 25.58
C ILE A 234 -1.57 -18.28 26.60
N ASP A 235 -1.35 -17.78 27.82
CA ASP A 235 -2.37 -17.73 28.88
C ASP A 235 -3.57 -16.85 28.49
N GLU A 236 -3.32 -15.74 27.79
CA GLU A 236 -4.35 -14.84 27.31
C GLU A 236 -5.16 -15.47 26.18
N ALA A 237 -4.48 -16.15 25.24
CA ALA A 237 -5.11 -16.88 24.15
C ALA A 237 -6.01 -18.03 24.66
N VAL A 238 -5.57 -18.77 25.69
CA VAL A 238 -6.37 -19.81 26.35
C VAL A 238 -7.56 -19.21 27.11
N ALA A 239 -7.40 -18.02 27.72
CA ALA A 239 -8.49 -17.30 28.34
C ALA A 239 -9.53 -16.81 27.30
N SER A 240 -9.09 -16.29 26.16
CA SER A 240 -9.96 -15.87 25.04
C SER A 240 -10.75 -17.04 24.44
N LYS A 241 -10.21 -18.27 24.44
CA LYS A 241 -10.96 -19.47 24.05
C LYS A 241 -12.05 -19.89 25.05
N SER A 242 -11.99 -19.38 26.29
CA SER A 242 -12.93 -19.73 27.37
C SER A 242 -13.99 -18.65 27.66
N SER A 243 -13.84 -17.45 27.08
CA SER A 243 -14.76 -16.33 27.24
C SER A 243 -15.39 -15.97 25.89
N PRO A 244 -16.71 -16.12 25.69
CA PRO A 244 -17.38 -15.81 24.43
C PRO A 244 -17.42 -14.34 23.97
N GLU A 245 -16.71 -13.40 24.62
CA GLU A 245 -16.81 -11.98 24.29
C GLU A 245 -15.44 -11.38 23.94
N GLU A 246 -15.47 -10.59 22.86
CA GLU A 246 -14.41 -9.75 22.30
C GLU A 246 -13.44 -10.39 21.31
N GLN A 247 -13.92 -10.60 20.07
CA GLN A 247 -13.08 -10.44 18.87
C GLN A 247 -13.71 -9.42 17.92
N ILE A 248 -13.46 -8.15 18.21
CA ILE A 248 -13.63 -7.04 17.27
C ILE A 248 -12.42 -6.98 16.32
N ILE A 249 -12.68 -6.62 15.05
CA ILE A 249 -11.75 -6.41 13.90
C ILE A 249 -11.39 -7.74 13.18
N SER A 250 -12.05 -8.18 12.09
CA SER A 250 -12.47 -7.46 10.88
C SER A 250 -13.16 -8.42 9.87
N THR A 251 -14.18 -7.92 9.15
CA THR A 251 -14.64 -8.34 7.80
C THR A 251 -15.51 -9.58 7.61
N ALA A 252 -16.39 -9.90 8.56
CA ALA A 252 -17.63 -10.61 8.24
C ALA A 252 -18.81 -9.85 8.85
N GLU A 253 -19.77 -9.46 8.01
CA GLU A 253 -21.07 -9.01 8.48
C GLU A 253 -21.74 -10.23 9.10
N THR A 254 -21.89 -10.21 10.42
CA THR A 254 -22.54 -11.29 11.16
C THR A 254 -24.04 -11.25 10.93
N ALA A 255 -24.72 -12.36 11.21
CA ALA A 255 -26.18 -12.39 11.17
C ALA A 255 -26.78 -11.33 12.12
N GLU A 256 -26.12 -11.11 13.26
CA GLU A 256 -26.49 -10.09 14.25
C GLU A 256 -26.40 -8.67 13.67
N ASP A 257 -25.34 -8.36 12.91
CA ASP A 257 -25.18 -7.05 12.24
C ASP A 257 -26.30 -6.77 11.22
N SER A 258 -26.75 -7.82 10.52
CA SER A 258 -27.86 -7.73 9.56
C SER A 258 -29.19 -7.46 10.27
N GLU A 259 -29.43 -8.13 11.40
CA GLU A 259 -30.62 -7.89 12.23
C GLU A 259 -30.63 -6.50 12.84
N LEU A 260 -29.48 -6.04 13.35
CA LEU A 260 -29.30 -4.67 13.84
C LEU A 260 -29.59 -3.65 12.74
N PHE A 261 -29.06 -3.85 11.53
CA PHE A 261 -29.31 -2.96 10.39
C PHE A 261 -30.80 -2.89 10.01
N THR A 262 -31.53 -4.00 10.10
CA THR A 262 -32.97 -3.99 9.80
C THR A 262 -33.78 -3.26 10.86
N LYS A 263 -33.40 -3.38 12.14
CA LYS A 263 -33.99 -2.58 13.22
C LYS A 263 -33.75 -1.09 12.99
N PHE A 264 -32.53 -0.72 12.61
CA PHE A 264 -32.17 0.64 12.26
C PHE A 264 -32.98 1.19 11.08
N VAL A 265 -33.12 0.44 9.98
CA VAL A 265 -33.94 0.89 8.84
C VAL A 265 -35.39 1.15 9.26
N GLY A 266 -35.96 0.33 10.15
CA GLY A 266 -37.29 0.59 10.71
C GLY A 266 -37.36 1.86 11.56
N ILE A 267 -36.35 2.11 12.41
CA ILE A 267 -36.23 3.33 13.22
C ILE A 267 -36.14 4.57 12.31
N VAL A 268 -35.31 4.48 11.27
CA VAL A 268 -35.07 5.54 10.29
C VAL A 268 -36.35 5.85 9.52
N ASP A 269 -37.08 4.85 9.04
CA ASP A 269 -38.33 5.05 8.31
C ASP A 269 -39.40 5.74 9.18
N GLU A 270 -39.52 5.36 10.46
CA GLU A 270 -40.41 6.03 11.41
C GLU A 270 -39.98 7.48 11.68
N LEU A 271 -38.67 7.71 11.86
CA LEU A 271 -38.11 9.01 12.19
C LEU A 271 -38.26 10.01 11.02
N LEU A 272 -37.87 9.59 9.81
CA LEU A 272 -38.01 10.40 8.60
C LEU A 272 -39.47 10.56 8.18
N GLY A 273 -40.31 9.54 8.34
CA GLY A 273 -41.71 9.59 7.94
C GLY A 273 -42.56 10.53 8.78
N ASN A 274 -42.24 10.69 10.07
CA ASN A 274 -43.08 11.46 11.01
C ASN A 274 -42.53 12.87 11.32
N HIS A 275 -41.22 13.09 11.18
CA HIS A 275 -40.56 14.29 11.70
C HIS A 275 -39.85 15.15 10.64
N LEU A 276 -39.78 14.71 9.38
CA LEU A 276 -39.20 15.51 8.30
C LEU A 276 -40.23 16.48 7.70
N PRO A 277 -39.88 17.77 7.48
CA PRO A 277 -40.76 18.71 6.79
C PRO A 277 -41.04 18.31 5.33
N GLU A 278 -42.26 18.57 4.83
CA GLU A 278 -42.69 18.21 3.46
C GLU A 278 -41.81 18.84 2.36
N GLU A 279 -41.28 20.05 2.59
CA GLU A 279 -40.37 20.72 1.64
C GLU A 279 -39.04 19.95 1.49
N VAL A 280 -38.51 19.42 2.59
CA VAL A 280 -37.27 18.63 2.60
C VAL A 280 -37.54 17.24 2.00
N LEU A 281 -38.67 16.63 2.32
CA LEU A 281 -39.08 15.34 1.72
C LEU A 281 -39.22 15.47 0.19
N SER A 282 -39.87 16.52 -0.30
CA SER A 282 -40.05 16.74 -1.74
C SER A 282 -38.69 16.93 -2.43
N SER A 283 -37.81 17.74 -1.85
CA SER A 283 -36.45 17.92 -2.36
C SER A 283 -35.63 16.62 -2.33
N PHE A 284 -35.81 15.79 -1.31
CA PHE A 284 -35.12 14.52 -1.20
C PHE A 284 -35.63 13.50 -2.23
N MET A 285 -36.94 13.40 -2.43
CA MET A 285 -37.54 12.50 -3.42
C MET A 285 -37.14 12.83 -4.87
N GLU A 286 -36.84 14.11 -5.16
CA GLU A 286 -36.30 14.55 -6.45
C GLU A 286 -34.79 14.30 -6.61
N SER A 287 -34.11 13.98 -5.51
CA SER A 287 -32.67 13.74 -5.50
C SER A 287 -32.32 12.31 -5.96
N ASN A 288 -31.10 12.15 -6.50
CA ASN A 288 -30.57 10.83 -6.87
C ASN A 288 -30.29 9.93 -5.65
N GLU A 289 -30.25 10.50 -4.44
CA GLU A 289 -30.00 9.77 -3.19
C GLU A 289 -31.23 8.94 -2.76
N PHE A 290 -32.42 9.38 -3.18
CA PHE A 290 -33.66 8.69 -2.87
C PHE A 290 -33.74 7.29 -3.48
N ASP A 291 -33.19 7.08 -4.67
CA ASP A 291 -33.17 5.75 -5.29
C ASP A 291 -32.36 4.75 -4.45
N ILE A 292 -31.19 5.18 -3.94
CA ILE A 292 -30.34 4.34 -3.08
C ILE A 292 -31.06 4.09 -1.74
N TYR A 293 -31.66 5.14 -1.16
CA TYR A 293 -32.46 5.01 0.05
C TYR A 293 -33.59 4.00 -0.11
N ARG A 294 -34.38 4.11 -1.18
CA ARG A 294 -35.50 3.22 -1.47
C ARG A 294 -35.04 1.78 -1.65
N ASP A 295 -33.98 1.57 -2.41
CA ASP A 295 -33.52 0.22 -2.75
C ASP A 295 -32.99 -0.51 -1.50
N VAL A 296 -32.24 0.19 -0.64
CA VAL A 296 -31.75 -0.37 0.64
C VAL A 296 -32.87 -0.50 1.67
N ALA A 297 -33.77 0.48 1.79
CA ALA A 297 -34.89 0.44 2.72
C ALA A 297 -35.90 -0.67 2.39
N SER A 298 -36.09 -0.98 1.11
CA SER A 298 -37.00 -2.05 0.67
C SER A 298 -36.49 -3.45 1.02
N ASN A 299 -35.16 -3.66 1.02
CA ASN A 299 -34.54 -4.96 1.30
C ASN A 299 -33.25 -4.81 2.12
N PRO A 300 -33.35 -4.46 3.41
CA PRO A 300 -32.18 -4.22 4.27
C PRO A 300 -31.33 -5.46 4.50
N GLN A 301 -31.91 -6.65 4.38
CA GLN A 301 -31.23 -7.94 4.58
C GLN A 301 -30.34 -8.37 3.40
N SER A 302 -30.59 -7.85 2.19
CA SER A 302 -29.84 -8.25 0.99
C SER A 302 -28.94 -7.15 0.43
N SER A 303 -28.99 -5.95 1.01
CA SER A 303 -28.12 -4.83 0.64
C SER A 303 -26.67 -5.16 0.96
N SER A 304 -25.75 -4.68 0.12
CA SER A 304 -24.32 -4.86 0.35
C SER A 304 -23.82 -3.88 1.42
N LYS A 305 -22.70 -4.19 2.07
CA LYS A 305 -22.08 -3.29 3.06
C LYS A 305 -21.82 -1.88 2.50
N GLU A 306 -21.44 -1.78 1.23
CA GLU A 306 -21.24 -0.50 0.53
C GLU A 306 -22.56 0.28 0.40
N ASP A 307 -23.64 -0.38 0.00
CA ASP A 307 -24.94 0.29 -0.11
C ASP A 307 -25.48 0.72 1.26
N ARG A 308 -25.17 -0.06 2.31
CA ARG A 308 -25.55 0.26 3.70
C ARG A 308 -24.79 1.45 4.28
N SER A 309 -23.50 1.61 3.95
CA SER A 309 -22.75 2.79 4.37
C SER A 309 -23.23 4.04 3.65
N VAL A 310 -23.49 3.95 2.34
CA VAL A 310 -24.09 5.06 1.58
C VAL A 310 -25.47 5.41 2.13
N PHE A 311 -26.29 4.41 2.45
CA PHE A 311 -27.59 4.61 3.11
C PHE A 311 -27.44 5.35 4.44
N PHE A 312 -26.49 4.94 5.29
CA PHE A 312 -26.23 5.59 6.58
C PHE A 312 -25.87 7.07 6.40
N VAL A 313 -24.99 7.40 5.45
CA VAL A 313 -24.61 8.80 5.16
C VAL A 313 -25.80 9.63 4.70
N ILE A 314 -26.66 9.06 3.83
CA ILE A 314 -27.88 9.71 3.38
C ILE A 314 -28.80 9.98 4.58
N VAL A 315 -29.01 8.97 5.42
CA VAL A 315 -29.86 9.07 6.62
C VAL A 315 -29.33 10.13 7.58
N ASP A 316 -28.04 10.11 7.90
CA ASP A 316 -27.41 11.10 8.79
C ASP A 316 -27.59 12.54 8.28
N SER A 317 -27.41 12.75 6.98
CA SER A 317 -27.66 14.06 6.36
C SER A 317 -29.10 14.54 6.54
N GLN A 318 -30.08 13.63 6.43
CA GLN A 318 -31.49 13.96 6.59
C GLN A 318 -31.90 14.13 8.06
N LEU A 319 -31.28 13.38 8.99
CA LEU A 319 -31.45 13.64 10.42
C LEU A 319 -30.99 15.04 10.79
N GLY A 320 -29.92 15.55 10.16
CA GLY A 320 -29.45 16.92 10.33
C GLY A 320 -30.43 18.00 9.86
N ASN A 321 -31.38 17.66 8.98
CA ASN A 321 -32.41 18.57 8.47
C ASN A 321 -33.68 18.59 9.33
N MET A 322 -33.74 17.78 10.40
CA MET A 322 -34.89 17.72 11.31
C MET A 322 -34.90 18.89 12.30
N PRO A 323 -36.07 19.27 12.84
CA PRO A 323 -36.15 20.26 13.92
C PRO A 323 -35.42 19.75 15.17
N GLU A 324 -34.73 20.66 15.86
CA GLU A 324 -33.90 20.35 17.05
C GLU A 324 -34.70 19.60 18.15
N SER A 325 -36.00 19.90 18.28
CA SER A 325 -36.89 19.21 19.21
C SER A 325 -37.09 17.72 18.89
N ALA A 326 -37.11 17.34 17.60
CA ALA A 326 -37.23 15.94 17.20
C ALA A 326 -35.90 15.19 17.45
N ILE A 327 -34.77 15.84 17.12
CA ILE A 327 -33.44 15.29 17.38
C ILE A 327 -33.23 15.06 18.87
N SER A 328 -33.60 16.03 19.74
CA SER A 328 -33.44 15.88 21.19
C SER A 328 -34.30 14.75 21.76
N ASN A 329 -35.49 14.52 21.22
CA ASN A 329 -36.35 13.42 21.65
C ASN A 329 -35.78 12.07 21.21
N PHE A 330 -35.20 12.00 20.01
CA PHE A 330 -34.54 10.80 19.50
C PHE A 330 -33.29 10.46 20.31
N LEU A 331 -32.43 11.44 20.63
CA LEU A 331 -31.23 11.24 21.45
C LEU A 331 -31.53 10.71 22.86
N GLN A 332 -32.72 11.00 23.39
CA GLN A 332 -33.17 10.51 24.70
C GLN A 332 -33.84 9.13 24.63
N SER A 333 -34.07 8.61 23.43
CA SER A 333 -34.79 7.37 23.23
C SER A 333 -33.86 6.17 23.18
N GLU A 334 -34.39 4.99 23.50
CA GLU A 334 -33.64 3.73 23.44
C GLU A 334 -33.22 3.37 21.99
N GLN A 335 -33.87 3.98 20.99
CA GLN A 335 -33.55 3.77 19.57
C GLN A 335 -32.21 4.41 19.18
N PHE A 336 -31.75 5.44 19.90
CA PHE A 336 -30.46 6.07 19.63
C PHE A 336 -29.29 5.10 19.83
N ALA A 337 -29.37 4.19 20.80
CA ALA A 337 -28.33 3.19 21.02
C ALA A 337 -28.12 2.28 19.80
N THR A 338 -29.19 1.95 19.06
CA THR A 338 -29.08 1.18 17.82
C THR A 338 -28.46 2.03 16.70
N TYR A 339 -28.81 3.31 16.62
CA TYR A 339 -28.22 4.24 15.66
C TYR A 339 -26.72 4.43 15.88
N GLU A 340 -26.27 4.59 17.12
CA GLU A 340 -24.86 4.76 17.49
C GLU A 340 -24.02 3.53 17.11
N GLN A 341 -24.50 2.32 17.45
CA GLN A 341 -23.85 1.07 17.07
C GLN A 341 -23.69 0.91 15.56
N ILE A 342 -24.68 1.33 14.78
CA ILE A 342 -24.60 1.29 13.32
C ILE A 342 -23.67 2.38 12.79
N GLY A 343 -23.65 3.56 13.41
CA GLY A 343 -22.67 4.59 13.11
C GLY A 343 -21.24 4.07 13.26
N GLU A 344 -20.93 3.35 14.33
CA GLU A 344 -19.59 2.75 14.50
C GLU A 344 -19.25 1.70 13.43
N LEU A 345 -20.25 0.98 12.91
CA LEU A 345 -20.05 -0.09 11.92
C LEU A 345 -19.91 0.42 10.47
N TYR A 346 -20.53 1.56 10.16
CA TYR A 346 -20.72 2.05 8.78
C TYR A 346 -20.28 3.52 8.54
N SER A 347 -19.74 4.22 9.55
CA SER A 347 -19.19 5.59 9.42
C SER A 347 -17.90 5.68 8.61
#